data_AF-A0A1Q7YL24-F1
#
_entry.id   AF-A0A1Q7YL24-F1
#
_cell.length_a   1.000
_cell.length_b   1.000
_cell.length_c   1.000
_cell.angle_alpha   90.00
_cell.angle_beta   90.00
_cell.angle_gamma   90.00
#
_symmetry.space_group_name_H-M   'P 1'
#
loop_
_entity.id
_entity.type
_entity.pdbx_description
1 polymer ?
#
loop_
_entity_poly.entity_id
_entity_poly.type
_entity_poly.pdbx_seq_one_letter_code
_entity_poly.pdbx_strand_id
1 'polypeptide(L)'
;MSTLLTLLGIAVGAILTYLFTRSHEQEKHYRLLQTGAYADYLRAVAEAAHLSLQSDEADLFARAADAKTRICLYGSKEVITLLAAFERKGGIIGNAQQRKAFVRLVQAMRVNSTAQIPDIEVILFGENG
;
A
#
# COMPACT_ATOMS: atom_id res chain seq x y z
N MET A 1 -31.60 -41.16 -16.95
CA MET A 1 -31.74 -39.69 -17.17
C MET A 1 -30.94 -38.85 -16.17
N SER A 2 -30.63 -39.35 -14.97
CA SER A 2 -29.96 -38.57 -13.90
C SER A 2 -28.47 -38.28 -14.12
N THR A 3 -27.72 -39.15 -14.79
CA THR A 3 -26.27 -38.98 -15.01
C THR A 3 -25.92 -37.80 -15.91
N LEU A 4 -26.75 -37.51 -16.91
CA LEU A 4 -26.56 -36.37 -17.82
C LEU A 4 -26.72 -35.04 -17.07
N LEU A 5 -27.72 -34.94 -16.19
CA LEU A 5 -27.92 -33.78 -15.33
C LEU A 5 -26.75 -33.58 -14.36
N THR A 6 -26.25 -34.66 -13.75
CA THR A 6 -25.07 -34.59 -12.88
C THR A 6 -23.83 -34.12 -13.64
N LEU A 7 -23.60 -34.65 -14.84
CA LEU A 7 -22.46 -34.29 -15.67
C LEU A 7 -22.53 -32.83 -16.14
N LEU A 8 -23.73 -32.35 -16.49
CA LEU A 8 -23.97 -30.97 -16.88
C LEU A 8 -23.78 -30.01 -15.70
N GLY A 9 -24.22 -30.40 -14.50
CA GLY A 9 -23.97 -29.65 -13.27
C GLY A 9 -22.48 -29.53 -12.93
N ILE A 10 -21.71 -30.61 -13.07
CA ILE A 10 -20.25 -30.59 -12.87
C ILE A 10 -19.57 -29.68 -13.89
N ALA A 11 -19.95 -29.78 -15.17
CA ALA A 11 -19.39 -28.94 -16.23
C ALA A 11 -19.64 -27.44 -15.97
N VAL A 12 -20.87 -27.06 -15.63
CA VAL A 12 -21.21 -25.67 -15.30
C VAL A 12 -20.46 -25.21 -14.05
N GLY A 13 -20.40 -26.03 -13.01
CA GLY A 13 -19.67 -25.70 -11.78
C GLY A 13 -18.17 -25.49 -12.00
N ALA A 14 -17.53 -26.34 -12.81
CA ALA A 14 -16.12 -26.20 -13.17
C ALA A 14 -15.86 -24.92 -13.98
N ILE A 15 -16.73 -24.58 -14.93
CA ILE A 15 -16.62 -23.35 -15.73
C ILE A 15 -16.72 -22.12 -14.83
N LEU A 16 -17.73 -22.05 -13.96
CA LEU A 16 -17.90 -20.93 -13.02
C LEU A 16 -16.69 -20.81 -12.08
N THR A 17 -16.20 -21.94 -11.55
CA THR A 17 -15.04 -21.96 -10.66
C THR A 17 -13.79 -21.45 -11.36
N TYR A 18 -13.57 -21.83 -12.61
CA TYR A 18 -12.44 -21.34 -13.41
C TYR A 18 -12.52 -19.83 -13.61
N LEU A 19 -13.69 -19.31 -13.98
CA LEU A 19 -13.90 -17.87 -14.21
C LEU A 19 -13.69 -17.06 -12.93
N PHE A 20 -14.26 -17.49 -11.80
CA PHE A 20 -14.08 -16.82 -10.52
C PHE A 20 -12.63 -16.89 -10.03
N THR A 21 -11.98 -18.04 -10.13
CA THR A 21 -10.55 -18.19 -9.78
C THR A 21 -9.70 -17.22 -10.59
N ARG A 22 -9.91 -17.13 -11.90
CA ARG A 22 -9.16 -16.23 -12.77
C ARG A 22 -9.35 -14.76 -12.40
N SER A 23 -10.58 -14.34 -12.09
CA SER A 23 -10.89 -12.98 -11.65
C SER A 23 -10.21 -12.66 -10.31
N HIS A 24 -10.27 -13.57 -9.35
CA HIS A 24 -9.67 -13.36 -8.02
C HIS A 24 -8.15 -13.33 -8.06
N GLU A 25 -7.51 -14.14 -8.90
CA GLU A 25 -6.06 -14.12 -9.08
C GLU A 25 -5.56 -12.78 -9.62
N GLN A 26 -6.26 -12.18 -10.58
CA GLN A 26 -5.93 -10.85 -11.09
C GLN A 26 -6.06 -9.77 -10.01
N GLU A 27 -7.16 -9.79 -9.26
CA GLU A 27 -7.37 -8.82 -8.18
C GLU A 27 -6.34 -8.99 -7.05
N LYS A 28 -6.03 -10.23 -6.67
CA LYS A 28 -5.01 -10.55 -5.68
C LYS A 28 -3.63 -10.07 -6.14
N HIS A 29 -3.28 -10.30 -7.40
CA HIS A 29 -2.02 -9.84 -7.96
C HIS A 29 -1.90 -8.31 -7.92
N TYR A 30 -2.97 -7.60 -8.31
CA TYR A 30 -3.03 -6.14 -8.22
C TYR A 30 -2.85 -5.64 -6.78
N ARG A 31 -3.58 -6.23 -5.81
CA ARG A 31 -3.43 -5.87 -4.39
C ARG A 31 -2.00 -6.10 -3.90
N LEU A 32 -1.37 -7.19 -4.32
CA LEU A 32 0.00 -7.51 -3.92
C LEU A 32 1.00 -6.46 -4.44
N LEU A 33 0.90 -6.07 -5.71
CA LEU A 33 1.69 -4.98 -6.30
C LEU A 33 1.49 -3.65 -5.57
N GLN A 34 0.23 -3.30 -5.28
CA GLN A 34 -0.13 -2.09 -4.55
C GLN A 34 0.46 -2.09 -3.13
N THR A 35 0.24 -3.15 -2.35
CA THR A 35 0.75 -3.25 -0.98
C THR A 35 2.27 -3.31 -0.92
N GLY A 36 2.93 -3.93 -1.91
CA GLY A 36 4.38 -3.94 -2.03
C GLY A 36 4.94 -2.54 -2.25
N ALA A 37 4.34 -1.76 -3.16
CA ALA A 37 4.75 -0.37 -3.38
C ALA A 37 4.59 0.50 -2.12
N TYR A 38 3.49 0.30 -1.38
CA TYR A 38 3.27 0.99 -0.11
C TYR A 38 4.32 0.61 0.94
N ALA A 39 4.58 -0.68 1.13
CA ALA A 39 5.56 -1.17 2.09
C ALA A 39 6.97 -0.65 1.78
N ASP A 40 7.37 -0.67 0.51
CA ASP A 40 8.70 -0.21 0.09
C ASP A 40 8.87 1.30 0.30
N TYR A 41 7.85 2.11 0.04
CA TYR A 41 7.88 3.54 0.33
C TYR A 41 8.02 3.81 1.83
N LEU A 42 7.21 3.15 2.66
CA LEU A 42 7.26 3.32 4.12
C LEU A 42 8.60 2.85 4.70
N ARG A 43 9.18 1.78 4.14
CA ARG A 43 10.52 1.32 4.50
C ARG A 43 11.58 2.38 4.18
N ALA A 44 11.55 2.95 2.98
CA ALA A 44 12.50 4.00 2.60
C ALA A 44 12.36 5.25 3.51
N VAL A 45 11.14 5.63 3.89
CA VAL A 45 10.93 6.74 4.84
C VAL A 45 11.46 6.41 6.24
N ALA A 46 11.26 5.17 6.72
CA ALA A 46 11.78 4.73 8.01
C ALA A 46 13.31 4.67 8.04
N GLU A 47 13.94 4.21 6.95
CA GLU A 47 15.39 4.23 6.77
C GLU A 47 15.93 5.67 6.72
N ALA A 48 15.20 6.61 6.08
CA ALA A 48 15.58 8.02 6.04
C ALA A 48 15.71 8.64 7.43
N ALA A 49 14.84 8.24 8.36
CA ALA A 49 14.88 8.72 9.75
C ALA A 49 16.14 8.29 10.52
N HIS A 50 16.85 7.27 10.03
CA HIS A 50 18.03 6.69 10.66
C HIS A 50 19.31 6.88 9.82
N LEU A 51 19.26 7.72 8.78
CA LEU A 51 20.43 8.05 7.97
C LEU A 51 21.58 8.54 8.87
N SER A 52 22.70 7.84 8.80
CA SER A 52 23.96 8.26 9.43
C SER A 52 24.84 8.98 8.41
N LEU A 53 25.85 9.73 8.86
CA LEU A 53 26.79 10.45 7.98
C LEU A 53 27.55 9.56 6.98
N GLN A 54 27.53 8.23 7.13
CA GLN A 54 28.17 7.26 6.23
C GLN A 54 27.19 6.51 5.32
N SER A 55 25.90 6.85 5.34
CA SER A 55 24.87 6.13 4.59
C SER A 55 24.73 6.61 3.14
N ASP A 56 24.39 5.68 2.24
CA ASP A 56 24.18 5.95 0.81
C ASP A 56 22.80 6.60 0.60
N GLU A 57 22.76 7.91 0.79
CA GLU A 57 21.55 8.74 0.66
C GLU A 57 20.94 8.63 -0.76
N ALA A 58 21.79 8.47 -1.79
CA ALA A 58 21.36 8.35 -3.17
C ALA A 58 20.57 7.05 -3.42
N ASP A 59 21.07 5.92 -2.90
CA ASP A 59 20.39 4.63 -2.97
C ASP A 59 19.03 4.67 -2.25
N LEU A 60 18.96 5.33 -1.10
CA LEU A 60 17.70 5.51 -0.38
C LEU A 60 16.67 6.33 -1.18
N PHE A 61 17.09 7.46 -1.76
CA PHE A 61 16.20 8.27 -2.60
C PHE A 61 15.77 7.54 -3.87
N ALA A 62 16.65 6.73 -4.46
CA ALA A 62 16.31 5.88 -5.59
C ALA A 62 15.21 4.87 -5.23
N ARG A 63 15.32 4.20 -4.08
CA ARG A 63 14.26 3.30 -3.57
C ARG A 63 12.94 4.02 -3.32
N ALA A 64 12.99 5.20 -2.69
CA ALA A 64 11.79 6.00 -2.47
C ALA A 64 11.13 6.42 -3.79
N ALA A 65 11.92 6.82 -4.80
CA ALA A 65 11.43 7.21 -6.12
C ALA A 65 10.83 6.04 -6.91
N ASP A 66 11.45 4.86 -6.86
CA ASP A 66 10.89 3.62 -7.43
C ASP A 66 9.54 3.28 -6.80
N ALA A 67 9.47 3.29 -5.46
CA ALA A 67 8.23 3.01 -4.74
C ALA A 67 7.13 4.03 -5.10
N LYS A 68 7.46 5.33 -5.16
CA LYS A 68 6.52 6.38 -5.63
C LYS A 68 6.02 6.11 -7.04
N THR A 69 6.88 5.67 -7.95
CA THR A 69 6.51 5.33 -9.34
C THR A 69 5.49 4.19 -9.36
N ARG A 70 5.70 3.13 -8.57
CA ARG A 70 4.74 2.03 -8.42
C ARG A 70 3.44 2.48 -7.75
N ILE A 71 3.49 3.41 -6.79
CA ILE A 71 2.29 4.02 -6.21
C ILE A 71 1.49 4.79 -7.25
N CYS A 72 2.13 5.50 -8.18
CA CYS A 72 1.43 6.17 -9.27
C CYS A 72 0.68 5.19 -10.19
N LEU A 73 1.18 3.95 -10.34
CA LEU A 73 0.56 2.92 -11.18
C LEU A 73 -0.57 2.16 -10.48
N TYR A 74 -0.37 1.80 -9.21
CA TYR A 74 -1.28 0.87 -8.50
C TYR A 74 -2.04 1.51 -7.34
N GLY A 75 -1.67 2.74 -6.96
CA GLY A 75 -2.20 3.40 -5.78
C GLY A 75 -3.68 3.79 -5.92
N SER A 76 -4.43 3.75 -4.81
CA SER A 76 -5.77 4.33 -4.79
C SER A 76 -5.71 5.84 -5.01
N LYS A 77 -6.80 6.41 -5.54
CA LYS A 77 -6.94 7.87 -5.73
C LYS A 77 -6.66 8.66 -4.45
N GLU A 78 -7.12 8.14 -3.31
CA GLU A 78 -6.91 8.76 -2.01
C GLU A 78 -5.42 8.77 -1.62
N VAL A 79 -4.74 7.63 -1.76
CA VAL A 79 -3.30 7.53 -1.48
C VAL A 79 -2.49 8.47 -2.37
N ILE A 80 -2.78 8.51 -3.67
CA ILE A 80 -2.11 9.43 -4.60
C ILE A 80 -2.31 10.90 -4.17
N THR A 81 -3.54 11.25 -3.78
CA THR A 81 -3.88 12.61 -3.35
C THR A 81 -3.14 13.00 -2.07
N LEU A 82 -3.13 12.13 -1.07
CA LEU A 82 -2.46 12.36 0.21
C LEU A 82 -0.94 12.38 0.06
N LEU A 83 -0.38 11.48 -0.75
CA LEU A 83 1.05 11.45 -1.05
C LEU A 83 1.47 12.73 -1.76
N ALA A 84 0.75 13.15 -2.79
CA ALA A 84 1.04 14.41 -3.47
C ALA A 84 0.92 15.62 -2.53
N ALA A 85 -0.04 15.63 -1.61
CA ALA A 85 -0.17 16.68 -0.61
C ALA A 85 0.98 16.68 0.41
N PHE A 86 1.50 15.51 0.78
CA PHE A 86 2.65 15.36 1.66
C PHE A 86 3.95 15.81 0.97
N GLU A 87 4.18 15.38 -0.27
CA GLU A 87 5.36 15.75 -1.08
C GLU A 87 5.41 17.26 -1.37
N ARG A 88 4.27 17.89 -1.67
CA ARG A 88 4.19 19.37 -1.84
C ARG A 88 4.58 20.15 -0.57
N LYS A 89 4.55 19.51 0.60
CA LYS A 89 5.01 20.09 1.87
C LYS A 89 6.48 19.75 2.18
N GLY A 90 7.22 19.28 1.20
CA GLY A 90 8.64 18.96 1.30
C GLY A 90 8.96 17.48 1.49
N GLY A 91 7.96 16.59 1.62
CA GLY A 91 8.19 15.14 1.72
C GLY A 91 8.98 14.69 2.96
N ILE A 92 9.08 15.54 3.98
CA ILE A 92 9.80 15.28 5.23
C ILE A 92 8.85 15.36 6.43
N ILE A 93 9.19 14.66 7.51
CA ILE A 93 8.43 14.65 8.77
C ILE A 93 9.19 15.51 9.79
N GLY A 94 9.07 16.83 9.69
CA GLY A 94 9.78 17.79 10.54
C GLY A 94 8.91 18.52 11.56
N ASN A 95 7.57 18.45 11.44
CA ASN A 95 6.65 19.09 12.37
C ASN A 95 5.33 18.33 12.52
N ALA A 96 4.51 18.73 13.50
CA ALA A 96 3.22 18.10 13.80
C ALA A 96 2.25 18.06 12.60
N GLN A 97 2.28 19.06 11.71
CA GLN A 97 1.41 19.07 10.53
C GLN A 97 1.85 18.04 9.47
N GLN A 98 3.17 17.92 9.24
CA GLN A 98 3.74 16.92 8.35
C GLN A 98 3.56 15.50 8.91
N ARG A 99 3.73 15.33 10.21
CA ARG A 99 3.42 14.09 10.94
C ARG A 99 1.99 13.65 10.71
N LYS A 100 1.02 14.52 11.00
CA LYS A 100 -0.41 14.22 10.78
C LYS A 100 -0.73 13.92 9.31
N ALA A 101 -0.08 14.60 8.36
CA ALA A 101 -0.23 14.31 6.93
C ALA A 101 0.31 12.92 6.59
N PHE A 102 1.46 12.54 7.14
CA PHE A 102 2.05 11.22 6.96
C PHE A 102 1.20 10.11 7.59
N VAL A 103 0.68 10.30 8.81
CA VAL A 103 -0.23 9.34 9.46
C VAL A 103 -1.48 9.11 8.62
N ARG A 104 -2.07 10.17 8.07
CA ARG A 104 -3.23 10.05 7.16
C ARG A 104 -2.90 9.31 5.88
N LEU A 105 -1.72 9.55 5.31
CA LEU A 105 -1.23 8.81 4.15
C LEU A 105 -1.12 7.31 4.47
N VAL A 106 -0.49 6.96 5.60
CA VAL A 106 -0.37 5.57 6.07
C VAL A 106 -1.73 4.93 6.31
N GLN A 107 -2.68 5.67 6.90
CA GLN A 107 -4.04 5.19 7.10
C GLN A 107 -4.72 4.85 5.76
N ALA A 108 -4.60 5.73 4.76
CA ALA A 108 -5.19 5.51 3.43
C ALA A 108 -4.55 4.35 2.65
N MET A 109 -3.28 4.02 2.93
CA MET A 109 -2.61 2.84 2.35
C MET A 109 -3.17 1.52 2.88
N ARG A 110 -3.90 1.52 4.00
CA ARG A 110 -4.48 0.33 4.61
C ARG A 110 -5.88 0.06 4.07
N VAL A 111 -6.00 -0.96 3.23
CA VAL A 111 -7.30 -1.42 2.72
C VAL A 111 -8.15 -1.97 3.89
N ASN A 112 -9.36 -1.43 4.08
CA ASN A 112 -10.35 -1.86 5.09
C ASN A 112 -9.94 -1.70 6.57
N SER A 113 -9.01 -0.78 6.89
CA SER A 113 -8.58 -0.62 8.29
C SER A 113 -9.49 0.32 9.09
N THR A 114 -9.92 -0.15 10.26
CA THR A 114 -10.61 0.65 11.29
C THR A 114 -9.63 1.27 12.30
N ALA A 115 -8.31 1.19 12.03
CA ALA A 115 -7.28 1.69 12.91
C ALA A 115 -7.41 3.21 13.06
N GLN A 116 -7.38 3.68 14.30
CA GLN A 116 -7.54 5.09 14.61
C GLN A 116 -6.23 5.83 14.33
N ILE A 117 -6.34 7.07 13.86
CA ILE A 117 -5.19 7.93 13.59
C ILE A 117 -4.24 8.02 14.81
N PRO A 118 -4.73 8.21 16.05
CA PRO A 118 -3.85 8.26 17.23
C PRO A 118 -3.02 6.99 17.42
N ASP A 119 -3.60 5.81 17.20
CA ASP A 119 -2.89 4.54 17.34
C ASP A 119 -1.76 4.41 16.30
N ILE A 120 -2.05 4.79 15.05
CA ILE A 120 -1.06 4.79 13.98
C ILE A 120 0.06 5.79 14.29
N GLU A 121 -0.30 6.97 14.80
CA GLU A 121 0.66 8.02 15.17
C GLU A 121 1.60 7.56 16.28
N VAL A 122 1.08 6.95 17.34
CA VAL A 122 1.90 6.40 18.45
C VAL A 122 2.80 5.27 17.96
N ILE A 123 2.33 4.39 17.05
CA ILE A 123 3.17 3.32 16.50
C ILE A 123 4.33 3.88 15.66
N LEU A 124 4.07 4.90 14.84
CA LEU A 124 5.07 5.46 13.93
C LEU A 124 6.11 6.32 14.65
N PHE A 125 5.73 6.99 15.75
CA PHE A 125 6.57 8.03 16.35
C PHE A 125 6.72 7.97 17.88
N GLY A 126 6.02 7.07 18.58
CA GLY A 126 5.97 7.00 20.04
C GLY A 126 5.01 8.02 20.68
N GLU A 127 4.76 7.88 21.99
CA GLU A 127 3.80 8.73 22.74
C GLU A 127 4.23 10.20 22.90
N ASN A 128 5.52 10.50 22.72
CA ASN A 128 6.11 11.83 22.95
C ASN A 128 6.77 12.45 21.71
N GLY A 129 6.57 11.87 20.52
CA GLY A 129 7.18 12.39 19.30
C GLY A 129 6.53 13.68 18.83
#